data_AF-A0A258P2R9-F1
#
_entry.id   AF-A0A258P2R9-F1
#
_cell.length_a   1.000
_cell.length_b   1.000
_cell.length_c   1.000
_cell.angle_alpha   90.00
_cell.angle_beta   90.00
_cell.angle_gamma   90.00
#
_symmetry.space_group_name_H-M   'P 1'
#
loop_
_entity.id
_entity.type
_entity.pdbx_description
1 polymer ?
#
loop_
_entity_poly.entity_id
_entity_poly.type
_entity_poly.pdbx_seq_one_letter_code
_entity_poly.pdbx_strand_id
1 'polypeptide(L)'
;MLLLPLGSVHAQGAPAPQAADPAAPVPTVSYRSVFADLPTGVEAGREDWKKANNDVGRFTRGHIDILKSEQQQAAPAAPAATPDTAPPAAAHPYKH
;
A
#
# COMPACT_ATOMS: atom_id res chain seq x y z
N MET A 1 -60.53 -11.05 9.62
CA MET A 1 -60.29 -11.23 8.17
C MET A 1 -58.82 -11.03 7.92
N LEU A 2 -58.09 -12.15 7.83
CA LEU A 2 -56.64 -12.20 7.61
C LEU A 2 -56.41 -12.04 6.09
N LEU A 3 -55.67 -11.02 5.64
CA LEU A 3 -55.26 -10.91 4.24
C LEU A 3 -53.72 -10.95 4.19
N LEU A 4 -53.19 -12.10 3.78
CA LEU A 4 -51.78 -12.33 3.49
C LEU A 4 -51.38 -11.63 2.17
N PRO A 5 -50.09 -11.27 2.01
CA PRO A 5 -49.65 -10.27 1.03
C PRO A 5 -49.58 -10.83 -0.40
N LEU A 6 -50.05 -10.05 -1.38
CA LEU A 6 -49.79 -10.33 -2.78
C LEU A 6 -48.36 -9.93 -3.14
N GLY A 7 -47.61 -10.92 -3.63
CA GLY A 7 -46.73 -10.76 -4.79
C GLY A 7 -45.37 -10.14 -4.52
N SER A 8 -44.37 -10.98 -4.28
CA SER A 8 -42.99 -10.65 -4.59
C SER A 8 -42.86 -10.37 -6.08
N VAL A 9 -42.65 -9.10 -6.45
CA VAL A 9 -42.19 -8.75 -7.80
C VAL A 9 -40.78 -9.30 -7.90
N HIS A 10 -40.62 -10.46 -8.55
CA HIS A 10 -39.30 -10.89 -8.97
C HIS A 10 -38.83 -9.84 -9.98
N ALA A 11 -37.88 -9.00 -9.57
CA ALA A 11 -37.12 -8.17 -10.48
C ALA A 11 -36.54 -9.13 -11.54
N GLN A 12 -37.12 -9.14 -12.73
CA GLN A 12 -36.57 -9.85 -13.87
C GLN A 12 -35.14 -9.32 -14.04
N GLY A 13 -34.17 -10.22 -13.83
CA GLY A 13 -32.77 -9.92 -14.08
C GLY A 13 -32.65 -9.32 -15.46
N ALA A 14 -32.04 -8.13 -15.53
CA ALA A 14 -31.79 -7.46 -16.79
C ALA A 14 -31.14 -8.46 -17.78
N PRO A 15 -31.51 -8.44 -19.07
CA PRO A 15 -30.92 -9.32 -20.06
C PRO A 15 -29.39 -9.21 -19.99
N ALA A 16 -28.71 -10.36 -19.90
CA ALA A 16 -27.26 -10.39 -19.92
C ALA A 16 -26.76 -9.72 -21.21
N PRO A 17 -25.75 -8.84 -21.14
CA PRO A 17 -25.25 -8.15 -22.33
C PRO A 17 -24.82 -9.17 -23.38
N GLN A 18 -25.38 -9.05 -24.59
CA GLN A 18 -25.09 -9.93 -25.72
C GLN A 18 -23.70 -9.59 -26.26
N ALA A 19 -22.65 -10.17 -25.67
CA ALA A 19 -21.25 -9.89 -26.03
C ALA A 19 -20.90 -10.16 -27.50
N ALA A 20 -21.74 -10.91 -28.23
CA ALA A 20 -21.57 -11.22 -29.65
C ALA A 20 -22.22 -10.19 -30.60
N ASP A 21 -23.01 -9.23 -30.10
CA ASP A 21 -23.62 -8.19 -30.92
C ASP A 21 -22.74 -6.92 -30.93
N PRO A 22 -22.15 -6.54 -32.08
CA PRO A 22 -21.31 -5.35 -32.18
C PRO A 22 -22.10 -4.04 -32.01
N ALA A 23 -23.43 -4.06 -32.12
CA ALA A 23 -24.28 -2.90 -31.87
C ALA A 23 -24.73 -2.79 -30.40
N ALA A 24 -24.39 -3.77 -29.56
CA ALA A 24 -24.76 -3.73 -28.15
C ALA A 24 -24.03 -2.58 -27.42
N PRO A 25 -24.73 -1.81 -26.57
CA PRO A 25 -24.11 -0.72 -25.81
C PRO A 25 -23.09 -1.29 -24.82
N VAL A 26 -21.86 -0.76 -24.87
CA VAL A 26 -20.78 -1.14 -23.96
C VAL A 26 -20.86 -0.29 -22.69
N PRO A 27 -20.87 -0.90 -21.49
CA PRO A 27 -20.79 -0.16 -20.24
C PRO A 27 -19.51 0.67 -20.16
N THR A 28 -19.63 1.94 -19.76
CA THR A 28 -18.46 2.80 -19.56
C THR A 28 -17.66 2.32 -18.35
N VAL A 29 -16.38 1.99 -18.55
CA VAL A 29 -15.45 1.65 -17.46
C VAL A 29 -14.72 2.92 -17.03
N SER A 30 -14.82 3.28 -15.75
CA SER A 30 -14.05 4.39 -15.18
C SER A 30 -12.65 3.91 -14.81
N TYR A 31 -11.62 4.48 -15.42
CA TYR A 31 -10.23 4.23 -15.03
C TYR A 31 -9.90 4.96 -13.73
N ARG A 32 -9.34 4.25 -12.75
CA ARG A 32 -8.79 4.82 -11.52
C ARG A 32 -7.35 4.34 -11.34
N SER A 33 -6.42 5.29 -11.22
CA SER A 33 -5.02 4.97 -10.91
C SER A 33 -4.91 4.42 -9.48
N VAL A 34 -4.11 3.37 -9.30
CA VAL A 34 -3.72 2.88 -7.96
C VAL A 34 -2.86 3.89 -7.20
N PHE A 35 -2.28 4.86 -7.92
CA PHE A 35 -1.47 5.94 -7.37
C PHE A 35 -2.30 7.18 -7.02
N ALA A 36 -3.62 7.17 -7.27
CA ALA A 36 -4.48 8.33 -7.02
C ALA A 36 -4.47 8.79 -5.56
N ASP A 37 -4.22 7.87 -4.63
CA ASP A 37 -4.19 8.14 -3.19
C ASP A 37 -2.77 8.16 -2.61
N LEU A 38 -1.74 8.00 -3.45
CA LEU A 38 -0.37 8.03 -2.96
C LEU A 38 0.12 9.48 -2.78
N PRO A 39 0.97 9.73 -1.78
CA PRO A 39 1.66 11.01 -1.65
C PRO A 39 2.34 11.36 -2.98
N THR A 40 2.01 12.53 -3.52
CA THR A 40 2.67 13.05 -4.71
C THR A 40 3.90 13.83 -4.27
N GLY A 41 5.07 13.32 -4.62
CA GLY A 41 6.34 13.94 -4.29
C GLY A 41 7.48 13.18 -4.94
N VAL A 42 8.52 13.91 -5.35
CA VAL A 42 9.85 13.34 -5.58
C VAL A 42 10.43 13.09 -4.20
N GLU A 43 10.94 11.88 -3.92
CA GLU A 43 11.72 11.60 -2.70
C GLU A 43 12.66 12.79 -2.44
N ALA A 44 12.53 13.42 -1.28
CA ALA A 44 13.18 14.71 -0.99
C ALA A 44 14.72 14.62 -0.93
N GLY A 45 15.26 13.40 -0.96
CA GLY A 45 16.68 13.13 -1.08
C GLY A 45 17.09 13.04 -2.54
N ARG A 46 17.94 13.97 -2.99
CA ARG A 46 18.80 13.70 -4.15
C ARG A 46 19.82 12.64 -3.72
N GLU A 47 19.44 11.38 -3.82
CA GLU A 47 20.38 10.29 -3.58
C GLU A 47 21.50 10.33 -4.63
N ASP A 48 22.74 10.17 -4.17
CA ASP A 48 23.88 10.04 -5.06
C ASP A 48 23.81 8.67 -5.75
N TRP A 49 23.26 8.65 -6.97
CA TRP A 49 23.11 7.44 -7.78
C TRP A 49 24.42 6.67 -7.95
N LYS A 50 25.56 7.38 -8.01
CA LYS A 50 26.86 6.76 -8.20
C LYS A 50 27.28 6.03 -6.93
N LYS A 51 27.06 6.66 -5.78
CA LYS A 51 27.29 6.02 -4.48
C LYS A 51 26.40 4.77 -4.33
N ALA A 52 25.10 4.88 -4.61
CA ALA A 52 24.17 3.75 -4.51
C ALA A 52 24.61 2.57 -5.39
N ASN A 53 25.01 2.84 -6.63
CA ASN A 53 25.49 1.80 -7.54
C ASN A 53 26.80 1.15 -7.07
N ASN A 54 27.72 1.94 -6.52
CA ASN A 54 28.95 1.40 -5.93
C ASN A 54 28.65 0.53 -4.71
N ASP A 55 27.69 0.92 -3.88
CA ASP A 55 27.30 0.16 -2.69
C ASP A 55 26.67 -1.18 -3.07
N VAL A 56 25.84 -1.23 -4.11
CA VAL A 56 25.27 -2.50 -4.63
C VAL A 56 26.36 -3.38 -5.25
N GLY A 57 27.31 -2.78 -5.97
CA GLY A 57 28.39 -3.48 -6.67
C GLY A 57 29.59 -3.89 -5.81
N ARG A 58 29.66 -3.49 -4.54
CA ARG A 58 30.83 -3.74 -3.68
C ARG A 58 31.13 -5.22 -3.42
N PHE A 59 30.14 -6.10 -3.56
CA PHE A 59 30.24 -7.53 -3.28
C PHE A 59 30.66 -8.32 -4.52
N THR A 60 31.94 -8.19 -4.91
CA THR A 60 32.46 -8.75 -6.17
C THR A 60 32.57 -10.27 -6.19
N ARG A 61 32.75 -10.93 -5.03
CA ARG A 61 32.87 -12.40 -4.94
C ARG A 61 31.54 -13.08 -4.55
N GLY A 62 30.44 -12.34 -4.60
CA GLY A 62 29.09 -12.85 -4.30
C GLY A 62 28.85 -13.13 -2.81
N HIS A 63 28.15 -14.24 -2.51
CA HIS A 63 27.63 -14.56 -1.17
C HIS A 63 28.67 -14.54 -0.04
N ILE A 64 29.94 -14.91 -0.32
CA ILE A 64 30.99 -14.92 0.70
C ILE A 64 31.31 -13.51 1.22
N ASP A 65 31.27 -12.49 0.37
CA ASP A 65 31.55 -11.12 0.79
C ASP A 65 30.36 -10.53 1.57
N ILE A 66 29.13 -10.94 1.24
CA ILE A 66 27.91 -10.59 1.99
C ILE A 66 28.00 -11.15 3.42
N LEU A 67 28.27 -12.46 3.57
CA LEU A 67 28.39 -13.10 4.88
C LEU A 67 29.49 -12.49 5.76
N LYS A 68 30.62 -12.09 5.15
CA LYS A 68 31.67 -11.38 5.88
C LYS A 68 31.23 -9.99 6.30
N SER A 69 30.51 -9.27 5.45
CA SER A 69 30.00 -7.94 5.80
C SER A 69 28.98 -7.99 6.92
N GLU A 70 28.07 -8.97 6.91
CA GLU A 70 27.10 -9.18 7.98
C GLU A 70 27.79 -9.54 9.31
N GLN A 71 28.83 -10.39 9.26
CA GLN A 71 29.65 -10.72 10.43
C GLN A 71 30.37 -9.50 11.02
N GLN A 72 30.79 -8.56 10.18
CA GLN A 72 31.44 -7.32 10.62
C GLN A 72 30.43 -6.27 11.11
N GLN A 73 29.20 -6.28 10.59
CA GLN A 73 28.10 -5.40 11.01
C GLN A 73 27.40 -5.88 12.27
N ALA A 74 27.59 -7.14 12.67
CA ALA A 74 27.20 -7.65 13.97
C ALA A 74 28.08 -7.04 15.06
N ALA A 75 27.86 -5.75 15.36
CA ALA A 75 28.31 -5.17 16.61
C ALA A 75 27.63 -5.89 17.79
N PRO A 76 28.29 -6.02 18.95
CA PRO A 76 27.60 -6.45 20.17
C PRO A 76 26.43 -5.51 20.41
N ALA A 77 25.27 -6.06 20.76
CA ALA A 77 24.12 -5.26 21.17
C ALA A 77 24.57 -4.23 22.22
N ALA A 78 24.46 -2.95 21.89
CA ALA A 78 24.57 -1.91 22.91
C ALA A 78 23.55 -2.25 24.01
N PRO A 79 23.92 -2.12 25.30
CA PRO A 79 22.97 -2.38 26.38
C PRO A 79 21.71 -1.56 26.13
N ALA A 80 20.56 -2.24 26.16
CA ALA A 80 19.27 -1.64 25.90
C ALA A 80 19.13 -0.36 26.73
N ALA A 81 18.99 0.78 26.05
CA ALA A 81 18.46 1.96 26.70
C ALA A 81 17.10 1.57 27.28
N THR A 82 16.94 1.72 28.59
CA THR A 82 15.64 1.69 29.27
C THR A 82 14.66 2.56 28.50
N PRO A 83 13.41 2.11 28.27
CA PRO A 83 12.41 2.95 27.63
C PRO A 83 12.17 4.16 28.55
N ASP A 84 12.73 5.30 28.15
CA ASP A 84 12.41 6.56 28.79
C ASP A 84 10.95 6.87 28.49
N THR A 85 10.26 7.28 29.53
CA THR A 85 8.81 7.40 29.57
C THR A 85 8.36 8.50 28.61
N ALA A 86 7.46 8.17 27.68
CA ALA A 86 6.80 9.16 26.84
C ALA A 86 6.12 10.21 27.74
N PRO A 87 6.32 11.53 27.53
CA PRO A 87 5.53 12.53 28.24
C PRO A 87 4.07 12.40 27.80
N PRO A 88 3.09 12.48 28.73
CA PRO A 88 1.69 12.35 28.39
C PRO A 88 1.27 13.44 27.42
N ALA A 89 0.55 13.03 26.37
CA ALA A 89 -0.08 13.92 25.40
C ALA A 89 -0.92 14.96 26.14
N ALA A 90 -0.56 16.24 25.99
CA ALA A 90 -1.39 17.34 26.43
C ALA A 90 -2.72 17.29 25.66
N ALA A 91 -3.81 17.18 26.40
CA ALA A 91 -5.16 17.24 25.87
C ALA A 91 -5.42 18.63 25.26
N HIS A 92 -5.75 18.68 23.97
CA HIS A 92 -6.29 19.89 23.34
C HIS A 92 -7.76 20.07 23.74
N PRO A 93 -8.17 21.18 24.35
CA PRO A 93 -9.57 21.43 24.66
C PRO A 93 -10.36 21.77 23.39
N TYR A 94 -11.36 20.95 23.07
CA TYR A 94 -12.40 21.29 22.10
C TYR A 94 -13.25 22.43 22.67
N LYS A 95 -13.44 23.51 21.90
CA LYS A 95 -14.46 24.54 22.17
C LYS A 95 -15.77 24.15 21.49
N HIS A 96 -16.87 24.26 22.23
CA HIS A 96 -18.26 24.19 21.77
C HIS A 96 -18.65 25.44 20.99
#